data_AF-A0A7I7LCE1-F1
#
_entry.id   AF-A0A7I7LCE1-F1
#
_cell.length_a   1.000
_cell.length_b   1.000
_cell.length_c   1.000
_cell.angle_alpha   90.00
_cell.angle_beta   90.00
_cell.angle_gamma   90.00
#
_symmetry.space_group_name_H-M   'P 1'
#
loop_
_entity.id
_entity.type
_entity.pdbx_description
1 polymer ?
#
loop_
_entity_poly.entity_id
_entity_poly.type
_entity_poly.pdbx_seq_one_letter_code
_entity_poly.pdbx_strand_id
1 'polypeptide(L)'
;MYFRRAGAWLALLHCLAATDMHHENFIAHGDYPMPLDIETILQASTKDPDDRDRESRAHQAACNLIADSVMAVGLIPSYRRSGANGRSAVGGLIANKNTTPTIRWDHVNTDAMRPNKSAQPATSMPNLPHVNGHYAKFSDYVDAFIAGFVAYANFLVRQRADAGAGGLFQEFAGLPVRKVPRPTTFYTMLLQQLTDHRTMHDGVVWSAQADFVARLADWNQDSDPHWPLLQAERSALLSLNVPNFVMASDGIEAHDFAGVSFPSEGVSGLERASARIHNLDDRQIDWQVTVIRHNTETYAGQARSPGTAGPEHQPSGPDRGAGPPAEDGFSAEADRIAGELALHAIRRDAGAAWIGLDWSGDSEAAQLVCLGAGLYNGVSGIGLFLAAHAASSGCERSAELARAGVAHVRTELTGRNAPRVARSLGISGGSGLGSIAYALAVMAECLEDDELLAHAHTAALLITDDLIETDRQLDVVGGSAGAILGLLRVYRDTGSGDVLARAIRCGEHLLRQPRVGSQRRRTWQRQVPGSCDLNGMAHGAAGYAYALASLATTTGHEEFARYAAECLAFENASYDPQRGSWPALDVGGRKGWPSQWCHGAPGIGLGRIGLARLGWAQPLSTDIANAVTSVRQS
;
A
#
# COMPACT_ATOMS: atom_id res chain seq x y z
N MET A 1 28.90 16.32 -7.16
CA MET A 1 28.31 17.68 -7.18
C MET A 1 26.85 17.68 -7.65
N TYR A 2 26.49 17.01 -8.75
CA TYR A 2 25.10 16.89 -9.22
C TYR A 2 24.06 16.62 -8.12
N PHE A 3 24.19 15.51 -7.38
CA PHE A 3 23.21 15.15 -6.34
C PHE A 3 23.15 16.14 -5.18
N ARG A 4 24.26 16.82 -4.85
CA ARG A 4 24.26 17.91 -3.88
C ARG A 4 23.41 19.10 -4.36
N ARG A 5 23.50 19.44 -5.65
CA ARG A 5 22.63 20.47 -6.25
C ARG A 5 21.18 19.99 -6.37
N ALA A 6 20.95 18.71 -6.63
CA ALA A 6 19.60 18.14 -6.65
C ALA A 6 18.94 18.22 -5.26
N GLY A 7 19.72 17.99 -4.18
CA GLY A 7 19.25 18.18 -2.80
C GLY A 7 18.90 19.64 -2.52
N ALA A 8 19.70 20.59 -3.04
CA ALA A 8 19.38 22.01 -2.94
C ALA A 8 18.08 22.37 -3.67
N TRP A 9 17.85 21.82 -4.87
CA TRP A 9 16.56 21.98 -5.57
C TRP A 9 15.40 21.42 -4.76
N LEU A 10 15.54 20.25 -4.14
CA LEU A 10 14.50 19.70 -3.30
C LEU A 10 14.10 20.66 -2.16
N ALA A 11 15.08 21.27 -1.50
CA ALA A 11 14.82 22.24 -0.43
C ALA A 11 14.04 23.46 -0.94
N LEU A 12 14.44 24.02 -2.09
CA LEU A 12 13.75 25.15 -2.71
C LEU A 12 12.33 24.80 -3.15
N LEU A 13 12.18 23.71 -3.89
CA LEU A 13 10.90 23.23 -4.42
C LEU A 13 9.92 22.85 -3.30
N HIS A 14 10.42 22.26 -2.21
CA HIS A 14 9.63 22.03 -1.01
C HIS A 14 9.11 23.35 -0.41
N CYS A 15 9.96 24.36 -0.25
CA CYS A 15 9.54 25.67 0.25
C CYS A 15 8.53 26.37 -0.67
N LEU A 16 8.67 26.20 -2.00
CA LEU A 16 7.75 26.72 -3.00
C LEU A 16 6.47 25.89 -3.16
N ALA A 17 6.22 24.89 -2.30
CA ALA A 17 5.07 24.01 -2.42
C ALA A 17 4.90 23.40 -3.83
N ALA A 18 6.02 23.03 -4.46
CA ALA A 18 6.02 22.40 -5.77
C ALA A 18 5.52 20.95 -5.70
N THR A 19 4.89 20.51 -6.78
CA THR A 19 4.53 19.10 -7.01
C THR A 19 4.89 18.70 -8.43
N ASP A 20 4.75 17.42 -8.77
CA ASP A 20 4.90 16.91 -10.15
C ASP A 20 6.32 17.06 -10.76
N MET A 21 7.36 17.17 -9.92
CA MET A 21 8.75 17.33 -10.35
C MET A 21 9.42 15.98 -10.68
N HIS A 22 8.84 15.27 -11.65
CA HIS A 22 9.26 13.93 -12.08
C HIS A 22 10.43 13.94 -13.08
N HIS A 23 10.92 12.77 -13.48
CA HIS A 23 12.11 12.62 -14.34
C HIS A 23 12.02 13.33 -15.69
N GLU A 24 10.82 13.49 -16.25
CA GLU A 24 10.56 14.26 -17.46
C GLU A 24 10.83 15.77 -17.31
N ASN A 25 10.79 16.27 -16.09
CA ASN A 25 10.89 17.69 -15.79
C ASN A 25 12.32 18.11 -15.41
N PHE A 26 13.32 17.22 -15.57
CA PHE A 26 14.73 17.51 -15.32
C PHE A 26 15.66 17.05 -16.45
N ILE A 27 16.72 17.83 -16.68
CA ILE A 27 17.87 17.44 -17.48
C ILE A 27 19.15 17.56 -16.63
N ALA A 28 20.01 16.56 -16.72
CA ALA A 28 21.37 16.62 -16.24
C ALA A 28 22.26 17.31 -17.27
N HIS A 29 22.55 18.59 -17.03
CA HIS A 29 23.54 19.36 -17.78
C HIS A 29 24.88 19.32 -17.04
N GLY A 30 25.65 18.26 -17.27
CA GLY A 30 26.88 17.99 -16.52
C GLY A 30 26.61 17.76 -15.05
N ASP A 31 27.18 18.59 -14.17
CA ASP A 31 26.92 18.54 -12.73
C ASP A 31 25.71 19.40 -12.30
N TYR A 32 24.95 19.98 -13.23
CA TYR A 32 23.74 20.77 -12.96
C TYR A 32 22.47 19.97 -13.26
N PRO A 33 21.66 19.61 -12.23
CA PRO A 33 20.26 19.27 -12.43
C PRO A 33 19.49 20.53 -12.82
N MET A 34 18.95 20.56 -14.03
CA MET A 34 18.20 21.69 -14.58
C MET A 34 16.71 21.33 -14.64
N PRO A 35 15.84 21.98 -13.84
CA PRO A 35 14.40 21.84 -14.03
C PRO A 35 14.00 22.45 -15.37
N LEU A 36 13.14 21.77 -16.11
CA LEU A 36 12.60 22.22 -17.39
C LEU A 36 11.21 22.81 -17.25
N ASP A 37 10.39 22.15 -16.43
CA ASP A 37 9.02 22.53 -16.19
C ASP A 37 8.83 22.77 -14.69
N ILE A 38 8.33 23.97 -14.38
CA ILE A 38 8.08 24.46 -13.02
C ILE A 38 6.67 25.06 -12.91
N GLU A 39 5.78 24.77 -13.85
CA GLU A 39 4.43 25.33 -13.87
C GLU A 39 3.56 24.86 -12.69
N THR A 40 3.99 23.82 -11.98
CA THR A 40 3.35 23.22 -10.79
C THR A 40 4.00 23.64 -9.46
N ILE A 41 4.68 24.79 -9.41
CA ILE A 41 5.05 25.43 -8.14
C ILE A 41 3.84 26.13 -7.49
N LEU A 42 3.97 26.51 -6.23
CA LEU A 42 2.96 27.24 -5.45
C LEU A 42 1.60 26.55 -5.51
N GLN A 43 1.56 25.25 -5.20
CA GLN A 43 0.31 24.50 -5.19
C GLN A 43 -0.47 24.81 -3.91
N ALA A 44 -1.68 25.31 -4.09
CA ALA A 44 -2.64 25.46 -3.00
C ALA A 44 -2.81 24.15 -2.23
N SER A 45 -2.96 24.26 -0.91
CA SER A 45 -3.26 23.08 -0.10
C SER A 45 -4.66 22.56 -0.44
N THR A 46 -4.93 21.32 -0.07
CA THR A 46 -6.31 20.87 0.13
C THR A 46 -6.75 21.30 1.52
N LYS A 47 -8.05 21.49 1.73
CA LYS A 47 -8.63 21.81 3.03
C LYS A 47 -8.50 20.60 3.92
N ASP A 48 -8.42 20.85 5.22
CA ASP A 48 -8.80 19.82 6.17
C ASP A 48 -10.29 19.51 5.94
N PRO A 49 -10.68 18.23 5.72
CA PRO A 49 -12.06 17.82 5.66
C PRO A 49 -12.83 18.31 6.87
N ASP A 50 -14.12 18.37 6.68
CA ASP A 50 -15.08 18.97 7.60
C ASP A 50 -14.95 18.48 9.06
N ASP A 51 -15.30 19.35 10.01
CA ASP A 51 -15.26 19.12 11.47
C ASP A 51 -16.11 17.91 11.94
N ARG A 52 -16.90 17.35 11.02
CA ARG A 52 -17.91 16.32 11.24
C ARG A 52 -17.33 14.91 11.47
N ASP A 53 -16.05 14.68 11.19
CA ASP A 53 -15.42 13.38 11.41
C ASP A 53 -14.27 13.43 12.42
N ARG A 54 -14.63 13.44 13.72
CA ARG A 54 -13.67 13.48 14.83
C ARG A 54 -12.76 12.25 14.87
N GLU A 55 -13.24 11.11 14.38
CA GLU A 55 -12.55 9.82 14.41
C GLU A 55 -11.47 9.74 13.32
N SER A 56 -11.67 10.43 12.19
CA SER A 56 -10.72 10.46 11.06
C SER A 56 -9.64 11.54 11.16
N ARG A 57 -9.75 12.53 12.07
CA ARG A 57 -8.78 13.65 12.16
C ARG A 57 -7.33 13.22 12.39
N ALA A 58 -7.12 12.13 13.13
CA ALA A 58 -5.77 11.61 13.37
C ALA A 58 -5.16 11.02 12.09
N HIS A 59 -5.93 10.19 11.38
CA HIS A 59 -5.54 9.62 10.08
C HIS A 59 -5.23 10.73 9.09
N GLN A 60 -6.09 11.75 9.05
CA GLN A 60 -5.93 12.87 8.14
C GLN A 60 -4.71 13.74 8.49
N ALA A 61 -4.44 14.00 9.78
CA ALA A 61 -3.21 14.66 10.21
C ALA A 61 -1.95 13.87 9.80
N ALA A 62 -1.98 12.54 9.87
CA ALA A 62 -0.89 11.68 9.41
C ALA A 62 -0.70 11.74 7.89
N CYS A 63 -1.79 11.72 7.11
CA CYS A 63 -1.75 11.93 5.67
C CYS A 63 -1.18 13.31 5.30
N ASN A 64 -1.61 14.37 6.00
CA ASN A 64 -1.12 15.74 5.79
C ASN A 64 0.38 15.84 6.09
N LEU A 65 0.88 15.21 7.16
CA LEU A 65 2.32 15.22 7.47
C LEU A 65 3.19 14.66 6.33
N ILE A 66 2.68 13.67 5.60
CA ILE A 66 3.37 13.10 4.43
C ILE A 66 3.17 13.99 3.20
N ALA A 67 1.94 14.45 2.95
CA ALA A 67 1.61 15.33 1.83
C ALA A 67 2.27 16.72 1.93
N ASP A 68 2.65 17.14 3.14
CA ASP A 68 3.42 18.35 3.41
C ASP A 68 4.92 18.12 3.56
N SER A 69 5.41 16.92 3.24
CA SER A 69 6.84 16.63 3.21
C SER A 69 7.45 16.83 1.82
N VAL A 70 8.76 16.64 1.73
CA VAL A 70 9.52 16.55 0.47
C VAL A 70 9.01 15.48 -0.50
N MET A 71 8.22 14.50 -0.04
CA MET A 71 7.58 13.50 -0.92
C MET A 71 6.67 14.15 -1.96
N ALA A 72 5.95 15.22 -1.60
CA ALA A 72 4.98 15.86 -2.48
C ALA A 72 5.62 16.53 -3.70
N VAL A 73 6.92 16.85 -3.63
CA VAL A 73 7.66 17.46 -4.74
C VAL A 73 7.71 16.52 -5.95
N GLY A 74 7.78 15.20 -5.74
CA GLY A 74 7.91 14.21 -6.82
C GLY A 74 9.34 13.98 -7.33
N LEU A 75 10.34 14.65 -6.71
CA LEU A 75 11.75 14.49 -7.10
C LEU A 75 12.38 13.19 -6.57
N ILE A 76 12.08 12.82 -5.32
CA ILE A 76 12.57 11.58 -4.72
C ILE A 76 11.75 10.36 -5.20
N PRO A 77 12.35 9.16 -5.27
CA PRO A 77 11.65 7.98 -5.77
C PRO A 77 10.45 7.58 -4.90
N SER A 78 9.32 7.34 -5.56
CA SER A 78 8.09 6.82 -4.96
C SER A 78 7.54 5.67 -5.80
N TYR A 79 6.65 4.87 -5.24
CA TYR A 79 6.13 3.69 -5.92
C TYR A 79 4.64 3.81 -6.17
N ARG A 80 4.24 3.70 -7.43
CA ARG A 80 2.84 3.66 -7.83
C ARG A 80 2.45 2.26 -8.28
N ARG A 81 1.24 1.85 -7.89
CA ARG A 81 0.64 0.60 -8.37
C ARG A 81 0.29 0.74 -9.85
N SER A 82 0.66 -0.25 -10.65
CA SER A 82 0.44 -0.32 -12.10
C SER A 82 -0.23 -1.66 -12.45
N GLY A 83 -1.53 -1.61 -12.74
CA GLY A 83 -2.34 -2.81 -12.97
C GLY A 83 -2.53 -3.68 -11.71
N ALA A 84 -2.97 -4.93 -11.90
CA ALA A 84 -3.35 -5.81 -10.78
C ALA A 84 -2.18 -6.11 -9.82
N ASN A 85 -0.97 -6.33 -10.37
CA ASN A 85 0.22 -6.76 -9.62
C ASN A 85 1.52 -6.03 -10.01
N GLY A 86 1.50 -5.13 -10.99
CA GLY A 86 2.69 -4.36 -11.37
C GLY A 86 2.88 -3.14 -10.49
N ARG A 87 4.11 -2.68 -10.33
CA ARG A 87 4.44 -1.40 -9.68
C ARG A 87 5.54 -0.72 -10.48
N SER A 88 5.45 0.59 -10.59
CA SER A 88 6.44 1.42 -11.30
C SER A 88 7.02 2.42 -10.32
N ALA A 89 8.36 2.47 -10.23
CA ALA A 89 9.04 3.57 -9.59
C ALA A 89 8.79 4.85 -10.38
N VAL A 90 8.53 5.94 -9.68
CA VAL A 90 8.29 7.27 -10.24
C VAL A 90 9.07 8.28 -9.41
N GLY A 91 9.75 9.22 -10.06
CA GLY A 91 10.47 10.28 -9.38
C GLY A 91 11.40 11.03 -10.32
N GLY A 92 11.90 12.20 -9.92
CA GLY A 92 12.92 12.95 -10.66
C GLY A 92 14.29 12.27 -10.73
N LEU A 93 14.64 11.47 -9.72
CA LEU A 93 15.98 10.89 -9.54
C LEU A 93 16.08 9.40 -9.86
N ILE A 94 15.14 8.86 -10.65
CA ILE A 94 15.20 7.48 -11.15
C ILE A 94 15.65 7.45 -12.62
N ALA A 95 16.46 6.45 -12.98
CA ALA A 95 16.72 6.16 -14.39
C ALA A 95 15.52 5.38 -14.92
N ASN A 96 14.72 5.98 -15.80
CA ASN A 96 13.61 5.27 -16.41
C ASN A 96 14.16 4.17 -17.34
N LYS A 97 13.94 2.91 -16.96
CA LYS A 97 14.31 1.72 -17.75
C LYS A 97 13.08 0.97 -18.28
N ASN A 98 11.88 1.51 -18.10
CA ASN A 98 10.66 0.78 -18.43
C ASN A 98 10.50 0.69 -19.95
N THR A 99 10.41 -0.52 -20.48
CA THR A 99 9.99 -0.74 -21.87
C THR A 99 8.50 -0.44 -21.98
N THR A 100 8.15 0.60 -22.73
CA THR A 100 6.74 0.90 -23.02
C THR A 100 6.31 0.05 -24.22
N PRO A 101 5.26 -0.78 -24.11
CA PRO A 101 4.70 -1.46 -25.28
C PRO A 101 4.13 -0.41 -26.22
N THR A 102 4.72 -0.28 -27.41
CA THR A 102 4.24 0.65 -28.44
C THR A 102 3.53 -0.15 -29.53
N ILE A 103 2.44 0.40 -30.05
CA ILE A 103 1.78 -0.14 -31.24
C ILE A 103 2.55 0.38 -32.44
N ARG A 104 3.22 -0.53 -33.15
CA ARG A 104 3.79 -0.28 -34.46
C ARG A 104 2.85 -0.86 -35.51
N TRP A 105 2.68 -0.17 -36.63
CA TRP A 105 1.96 -0.72 -37.77
C TRP A 105 2.93 -1.42 -38.70
N ASP A 106 2.74 -2.71 -38.91
CA ASP A 106 3.44 -3.46 -39.95
C ASP A 106 2.70 -3.30 -41.28
N HIS A 107 3.43 -3.33 -42.40
CA HIS A 107 2.87 -3.20 -43.76
C HIS A 107 1.96 -1.97 -43.96
N VAL A 108 2.42 -0.81 -43.46
CA VAL A 108 1.69 0.46 -43.58
C VAL A 108 1.30 0.73 -45.04
N ASN A 109 0.04 1.12 -45.25
CA ASN A 109 -0.56 1.41 -46.56
C ASN A 109 -0.70 0.19 -47.51
N THR A 110 -0.79 -1.02 -46.96
CA THR A 110 -1.19 -2.21 -47.73
C THR A 110 -2.40 -2.91 -47.11
N ASP A 111 -2.99 -3.84 -47.85
CA ASP A 111 -4.06 -4.74 -47.39
C ASP A 111 -3.60 -5.69 -46.26
N ALA A 112 -2.30 -5.83 -46.03
CA ALA A 112 -1.70 -6.59 -44.94
C ALA A 112 -1.39 -5.75 -43.69
N MET A 113 -1.83 -4.49 -43.64
CA MET A 113 -1.55 -3.58 -42.53
C MET A 113 -2.13 -4.13 -41.22
N ARG A 114 -1.28 -4.32 -40.21
CA ARG A 114 -1.69 -4.84 -38.91
C ARG A 114 -0.94 -4.19 -37.74
N PRO A 115 -1.59 -3.99 -36.59
CA PRO A 115 -0.91 -3.50 -35.41
C PRO A 115 -0.06 -4.64 -34.82
N ASN A 116 1.19 -4.31 -34.51
CA ASN A 116 2.14 -5.18 -33.85
C ASN A 116 2.61 -4.50 -32.55
N LYS A 117 2.56 -5.22 -31.45
CA LYS A 117 3.09 -4.73 -30.16
C LYS A 117 4.58 -4.99 -30.13
N SER A 118 5.37 -3.93 -30.26
CA SER A 118 6.82 -4.01 -30.10
C SER A 118 7.24 -3.40 -28.77
N ALA A 119 8.06 -4.11 -28.01
CA ALA A 119 8.76 -3.54 -26.88
C ALA A 119 9.93 -2.71 -27.43
N GLN A 120 9.81 -1.39 -27.37
CA GLN A 120 10.98 -0.53 -27.61
C GLN A 120 11.67 -0.26 -26.27
N PRO A 121 13.02 -0.24 -26.24
CA PRO A 121 13.74 0.34 -25.11
C PRO A 121 13.20 1.76 -24.90
N ALA A 122 12.85 2.13 -23.67
CA ALA A 122 12.53 3.52 -23.39
C ALA A 122 13.68 4.40 -23.89
N THR A 123 13.35 5.49 -24.57
CA THR A 123 14.29 6.58 -24.80
C THR A 123 14.82 6.98 -23.44
N SER A 124 16.13 6.81 -23.25
CA SER A 124 16.76 7.13 -21.99
C SER A 124 16.56 8.62 -21.70
N MET A 125 15.92 8.91 -20.57
CA MET A 125 15.65 10.28 -20.16
C MET A 125 16.96 10.88 -19.64
N PRO A 126 17.35 12.10 -20.08
CA PRO A 126 18.64 12.69 -19.71
C PRO A 126 18.58 13.33 -18.31
N ASN A 127 17.72 12.85 -17.41
CA ASN A 127 17.50 13.45 -16.10
C ASN A 127 18.66 13.19 -15.13
N LEU A 128 19.39 12.10 -15.29
CA LEU A 128 20.54 11.74 -14.46
C LEU A 128 21.87 11.90 -15.22
N PRO A 129 22.99 12.19 -14.53
CA PRO A 129 24.30 12.24 -15.16
C PRO A 129 24.69 10.90 -15.77
N HIS A 130 25.23 10.94 -16.98
CA HIS A 130 25.74 9.78 -17.68
C HIS A 130 27.29 9.77 -17.61
N VAL A 131 27.85 8.85 -16.82
CA VAL A 131 29.29 8.75 -16.54
C VAL A 131 29.77 7.36 -16.91
N ASN A 132 30.83 7.26 -17.72
CA ASN A 132 31.44 5.98 -18.14
C ASN A 132 30.42 4.97 -18.72
N GLY A 133 29.50 5.45 -19.56
CA GLY A 133 28.50 4.60 -20.22
C GLY A 133 27.31 4.17 -19.34
N HIS A 134 27.19 4.71 -18.13
CA HIS A 134 26.13 4.37 -17.19
C HIS A 134 25.53 5.61 -16.54
N TYR A 135 24.23 5.58 -16.24
CA TYR A 135 23.60 6.60 -15.42
C TYR A 135 24.00 6.44 -13.95
N ALA A 136 24.35 7.56 -13.31
CA ALA A 136 24.65 7.57 -11.89
C ALA A 136 23.41 7.14 -11.09
N LYS A 137 23.59 6.20 -10.15
CA LYS A 137 22.50 5.70 -9.30
C LYS A 137 22.32 6.61 -8.10
N PHE A 138 21.08 7.03 -7.83
CA PHE A 138 20.78 7.91 -6.69
C PHE A 138 21.17 7.30 -5.33
N SER A 139 21.01 5.97 -5.18
CA SER A 139 21.40 5.19 -3.99
C SER A 139 22.82 5.50 -3.48
N ASP A 140 23.75 5.74 -4.40
CA ASP A 140 25.18 5.86 -4.09
C ASP A 140 25.52 7.27 -3.58
N TYR A 141 24.57 8.22 -3.67
CA TYR A 141 24.80 9.64 -3.39
C TYR A 141 23.77 10.25 -2.43
N VAL A 142 23.05 9.44 -1.67
CA VAL A 142 22.03 9.89 -0.70
C VAL A 142 22.60 10.89 0.31
N ASP A 143 23.78 10.63 0.89
CA ASP A 143 24.38 11.55 1.86
C ASP A 143 24.81 12.87 1.22
N ALA A 144 25.31 12.85 -0.03
CA ALA A 144 25.64 14.07 -0.76
C ALA A 144 24.37 14.89 -1.10
N PHE A 145 23.27 14.20 -1.40
CA PHE A 145 21.97 14.80 -1.62
C PHE A 145 21.42 15.46 -0.34
N ILE A 146 21.44 14.76 0.79
CA ILE A 146 21.03 15.29 2.09
C ILE A 146 21.89 16.48 2.50
N ALA A 147 23.21 16.40 2.33
CA ALA A 147 24.11 17.52 2.61
C ALA A 147 23.79 18.76 1.75
N GLY A 148 23.33 18.54 0.51
CA GLY A 148 22.85 19.59 -0.38
C GLY A 148 21.55 20.23 0.10
N PHE A 149 20.58 19.38 0.47
CA PHE A 149 19.29 19.81 1.04
C PHE A 149 19.49 20.65 2.30
N VAL A 150 20.23 20.14 3.28
CA VAL A 150 20.48 20.83 4.55
C VAL A 150 21.21 22.15 4.34
N ALA A 151 22.23 22.19 3.47
CA ALA A 151 22.97 23.41 3.19
C ALA A 151 22.08 24.50 2.57
N TYR A 152 21.18 24.13 1.65
CA TYR A 152 20.29 25.07 0.98
C TYR A 152 19.11 25.49 1.87
N ALA A 153 18.55 24.57 2.67
CA ALA A 153 17.54 24.90 3.67
C ALA A 153 18.08 25.94 4.67
N ASN A 154 19.29 25.75 5.19
CA ASN A 154 19.95 26.73 6.05
C ASN A 154 20.25 28.06 5.35
N PHE A 155 20.53 28.03 4.05
CA PHE A 155 20.63 29.26 3.26
C PHE A 155 19.29 30.00 3.19
N LEU A 156 18.19 29.30 2.92
CA LEU A 156 16.84 29.87 2.91
C LEU A 156 16.43 30.44 4.26
N VAL A 157 16.77 29.79 5.38
CA VAL A 157 16.54 30.33 6.74
C VAL A 157 17.25 31.68 6.94
N ARG A 158 18.49 31.82 6.45
CA ARG A 158 19.22 33.10 6.50
C ARG A 158 18.57 34.15 5.61
N GLN A 159 18.22 33.80 4.37
CA GLN A 159 17.55 34.74 3.45
C GLN A 159 16.21 35.24 3.98
N ARG A 160 15.45 34.38 4.67
CA ARG A 160 14.22 34.79 5.36
C ARG A 160 14.46 35.90 6.38
N ALA A 161 15.55 35.83 7.14
CA ALA A 161 15.88 36.87 8.12
C ALA A 161 16.20 38.22 7.46
N ASP A 162 16.74 38.20 6.24
CA ASP A 162 17.11 39.39 5.47
C ASP A 162 15.93 39.99 4.67
N ALA A 163 14.89 39.20 4.36
CA ALA A 163 13.79 39.58 3.46
C ALA A 163 12.79 40.63 4.00
N GLY A 164 12.91 41.03 5.27
CA GLY A 164 12.04 42.04 5.90
C GLY A 164 10.54 41.69 5.87
N ALA A 165 9.66 42.70 5.99
CA ALA A 165 8.21 42.50 6.04
C ALA A 165 7.59 42.00 4.71
N GLY A 166 8.32 42.15 3.61
CA GLY A 166 7.90 41.73 2.27
C GLY A 166 8.13 40.26 1.97
N GLY A 167 8.76 39.47 2.83
CA GLY A 167 8.94 38.02 2.63
C GLY A 167 9.73 37.64 1.36
N LEU A 168 10.13 36.37 1.26
CA LEU A 168 10.98 35.90 0.15
C LEU A 168 10.21 35.73 -1.18
N PHE A 169 8.89 35.51 -1.11
CA PHE A 169 8.09 35.04 -2.24
C PHE A 169 6.96 35.99 -2.69
N GLN A 170 6.85 37.19 -2.12
CA GLN A 170 5.71 38.09 -2.44
C GLN A 170 5.67 38.53 -3.91
N GLU A 171 6.81 38.59 -4.60
CA GLU A 171 6.85 38.90 -6.03
C GLU A 171 6.13 37.86 -6.91
N PHE A 172 5.81 36.68 -6.36
CA PHE A 172 5.05 35.66 -7.07
C PHE A 172 3.53 35.84 -6.99
N ALA A 173 2.99 36.86 -6.31
CA ALA A 173 1.55 37.10 -6.20
C ALA A 173 0.87 37.31 -7.58
N GLY A 174 -0.33 36.77 -7.77
CA GLY A 174 -1.12 36.88 -9.00
C GLY A 174 -0.60 36.10 -10.21
N LEU A 175 0.48 35.33 -10.07
CA LEU A 175 1.02 34.55 -11.19
C LEU A 175 0.15 33.33 -11.49
N PRO A 176 -0.04 32.97 -12.77
CA PRO A 176 -0.74 31.75 -13.14
C PRO A 176 0.12 30.52 -12.84
N VAL A 177 -0.44 29.57 -12.10
CA VAL A 177 0.16 28.27 -11.81
C VAL A 177 -0.77 27.14 -12.25
N ARG A 178 -0.21 26.07 -12.81
CA ARG A 178 -0.97 24.90 -13.23
C ARG A 178 -1.44 24.12 -12.01
N LYS A 179 -2.73 23.80 -11.96
CA LYS A 179 -3.31 22.89 -10.96
C LYS A 179 -3.45 21.51 -11.59
N VAL A 180 -2.96 20.49 -10.88
CA VAL A 180 -3.10 19.08 -11.29
C VAL A 180 -3.93 18.34 -10.23
N PRO A 181 -5.28 18.28 -10.38
CA PRO A 181 -6.13 17.62 -9.39
C PRO A 181 -5.93 16.10 -9.35
N ARG A 182 -5.59 15.49 -10.49
CA ARG A 182 -5.32 14.05 -10.63
C ARG A 182 -4.11 13.82 -11.52
N PRO A 183 -3.34 12.74 -11.28
CA PRO A 183 -2.19 12.41 -12.12
C PRO A 183 -2.61 12.25 -13.59
N THR A 184 -1.85 12.83 -14.52
CA THR A 184 -2.11 12.73 -15.97
C THR A 184 -2.34 11.28 -16.43
N THR A 185 -1.62 10.32 -15.85
CA THR A 185 -1.77 8.88 -16.14
C THR A 185 -3.19 8.37 -15.91
N PHE A 186 -3.92 8.90 -14.93
CA PHE A 186 -5.32 8.57 -14.69
C PHE A 186 -6.19 8.94 -15.89
N TYR A 187 -6.06 10.18 -16.39
CA TYR A 187 -6.79 10.61 -17.57
C TYR A 187 -6.35 9.87 -18.84
N THR A 188 -5.06 9.58 -19.00
CA THR A 188 -4.57 8.78 -20.13
C THR A 188 -5.20 7.40 -20.15
N MET A 189 -5.39 6.74 -19.00
CA MET A 189 -6.09 5.45 -18.93
C MET A 189 -7.55 5.56 -19.36
N LEU A 190 -8.26 6.62 -18.95
CA LEU A 190 -9.64 6.85 -19.38
C LEU A 190 -9.74 7.17 -20.88
N LEU A 191 -8.81 7.98 -21.40
CA LEU A 191 -8.74 8.31 -22.83
C LEU A 191 -8.46 7.06 -23.68
N GLN A 192 -7.61 6.15 -23.21
CA GLN A 192 -7.41 4.85 -23.86
C GLN A 192 -8.72 4.04 -23.95
N GLN A 193 -9.57 4.13 -22.93
CA GLN A 193 -10.87 3.47 -22.93
C GLN A 193 -11.86 4.17 -23.88
N LEU A 194 -11.91 5.51 -23.84
CA LEU A 194 -12.77 6.33 -24.71
C LEU A 194 -12.41 6.26 -26.19
N THR A 195 -11.19 5.85 -26.52
CA THR A 195 -10.71 5.65 -27.89
C THR A 195 -10.80 4.20 -28.36
N ASP A 196 -11.37 3.29 -27.56
CA ASP A 196 -11.62 1.91 -27.97
C ASP A 196 -12.83 1.83 -28.92
N HIS A 197 -12.53 1.68 -30.21
CA HIS A 197 -13.53 1.61 -31.29
C HIS A 197 -14.62 0.55 -31.07
N ARG A 198 -14.34 -0.51 -30.28
CA ARG A 198 -15.31 -1.59 -29.97
C ARG A 198 -16.41 -1.13 -29.01
N THR A 199 -16.22 0.02 -28.36
CA THR A 199 -17.18 0.61 -27.42
C THR A 199 -17.88 1.85 -27.99
N MET A 200 -17.51 2.27 -29.20
CA MET A 200 -18.01 3.49 -29.87
C MET A 200 -19.23 3.24 -30.76
N HIS A 201 -20.00 2.18 -30.50
CA HIS A 201 -21.19 1.84 -31.29
C HIS A 201 -22.45 2.62 -30.87
N ASP A 202 -22.46 3.17 -29.66
CA ASP A 202 -23.57 3.92 -29.06
C ASP A 202 -23.02 5.11 -28.27
N GLY A 203 -23.49 6.33 -28.58
CA GLY A 203 -22.97 7.56 -27.95
C GLY A 203 -23.30 7.69 -26.46
N VAL A 204 -24.41 7.11 -25.99
CA VAL A 204 -24.80 7.12 -24.57
C VAL A 204 -23.89 6.18 -23.79
N VAL A 205 -23.71 4.95 -24.26
CA VAL A 205 -22.82 3.96 -23.60
C VAL A 205 -21.37 4.44 -23.64
N TRP A 206 -20.93 5.01 -24.76
CA TRP A 206 -19.59 5.59 -24.90
C TRP A 206 -19.37 6.73 -23.90
N SER A 207 -20.26 7.72 -23.85
CA SER A 207 -20.08 8.89 -22.99
C SER A 207 -20.20 8.58 -21.49
N ALA A 208 -20.94 7.54 -21.10
CA ALA A 208 -21.03 7.08 -19.72
C ALA A 208 -19.66 6.62 -19.14
N GLN A 209 -18.70 6.25 -19.99
CA GLN A 209 -17.36 5.88 -19.54
C GLN A 209 -16.60 7.08 -18.96
N ALA A 210 -16.89 8.32 -19.42
CA ALA A 210 -16.31 9.55 -18.88
C ALA A 210 -16.80 9.84 -17.44
N ASP A 211 -17.91 9.25 -17.01
CA ASP A 211 -18.46 9.40 -15.67
C ASP A 211 -17.72 8.56 -14.62
N PHE A 212 -16.68 7.79 -15.02
CA PHE A 212 -15.85 7.04 -14.08
C PHE A 212 -15.29 7.94 -12.96
N VAL A 213 -14.99 9.20 -13.26
CA VAL A 213 -14.45 10.16 -12.29
C VAL A 213 -15.45 10.44 -11.14
N ALA A 214 -16.76 10.35 -11.39
CA ALA A 214 -17.79 10.53 -10.36
C ALA A 214 -17.72 9.47 -9.25
N ARG A 215 -17.08 8.31 -9.50
CA ARG A 215 -16.82 7.30 -8.46
C ARG A 215 -15.85 7.77 -7.38
N LEU A 216 -15.13 8.86 -7.62
CA LEU A 216 -14.18 9.47 -6.70
C LEU A 216 -14.78 10.63 -5.89
N ALA A 217 -16.04 10.99 -6.12
CA ALA A 217 -16.74 12.01 -5.34
C ALA A 217 -16.90 11.56 -3.88
N ASP A 218 -16.99 12.52 -2.96
CA ASP A 218 -17.32 12.24 -1.58
C ASP A 218 -18.84 12.12 -1.39
N TRP A 219 -19.31 10.88 -1.34
CA TRP A 219 -20.75 10.58 -1.19
C TRP A 219 -21.26 10.73 0.25
N ASN A 220 -20.38 11.04 1.21
CA ASN A 220 -20.79 11.35 2.58
C ASN A 220 -21.45 12.73 2.70
N GLN A 221 -21.33 13.59 1.69
CA GLN A 221 -21.88 14.94 1.67
C GLN A 221 -23.02 15.05 0.63
N ASP A 222 -24.06 15.82 0.95
CA ASP A 222 -25.21 16.00 0.05
C ASP A 222 -24.88 16.88 -1.18
N SER A 223 -23.84 17.70 -1.09
CA SER A 223 -23.31 18.51 -2.20
C SER A 223 -21.79 18.49 -2.16
N ASP A 224 -21.17 17.71 -3.05
CA ASP A 224 -19.71 17.71 -3.21
C ASP A 224 -19.26 19.01 -3.90
N PRO A 225 -18.43 19.85 -3.26
CA PRO A 225 -17.93 21.09 -3.85
C PRO A 225 -17.10 20.85 -5.13
N HIS A 226 -16.67 19.62 -5.40
CA HIS A 226 -15.93 19.23 -6.59
C HIS A 226 -16.82 18.88 -7.80
N TRP A 227 -18.15 19.06 -7.72
CA TRP A 227 -19.02 18.85 -8.88
C TRP A 227 -18.65 19.68 -10.12
N PRO A 228 -18.26 20.96 -10.00
CA PRO A 228 -17.77 21.74 -11.15
C PRO A 228 -16.44 21.21 -11.70
N LEU A 229 -15.55 20.69 -10.85
CA LEU A 229 -14.33 20.00 -11.30
C LEU A 229 -14.70 18.76 -12.12
N LEU A 230 -15.62 17.93 -11.64
CA LEU A 230 -16.10 16.74 -12.37
C LEU A 230 -16.70 17.12 -13.73
N GLN A 231 -17.48 18.20 -13.78
CA GLN A 231 -18.02 18.72 -15.04
C GLN A 231 -16.92 19.09 -16.03
N ALA A 232 -15.91 19.85 -15.58
CA ALA A 232 -14.79 20.27 -16.43
C ALA A 232 -13.95 19.08 -16.90
N GLU A 233 -13.63 18.15 -15.99
CA GLU A 233 -12.92 16.90 -16.31
C GLU A 233 -13.65 16.09 -17.37
N ARG A 234 -14.96 15.89 -17.18
CA ARG A 234 -15.80 15.15 -18.13
C ARG A 234 -15.83 15.83 -19.49
N SER A 235 -15.98 17.16 -19.53
CA SER A 235 -16.03 17.93 -20.78
C SER A 235 -14.72 17.80 -21.58
N ALA A 236 -13.57 17.90 -20.90
CA ALA A 236 -12.27 17.70 -21.51
C ALA A 236 -12.09 16.25 -22.02
N LEU A 237 -12.48 15.25 -21.24
CA LEU A 237 -12.39 13.83 -21.62
C LEU A 237 -13.25 13.49 -22.84
N LEU A 238 -14.47 14.02 -22.92
CA LEU A 238 -15.35 13.83 -24.09
C LEU A 238 -14.82 14.53 -25.34
N SER A 239 -13.98 15.56 -25.16
CA SER A 239 -13.21 16.21 -26.24
C SER A 239 -11.88 15.50 -26.51
N LEU A 240 -11.66 14.33 -25.91
CA LEU A 240 -10.44 13.52 -25.98
C LEU A 240 -9.17 14.26 -25.53
N ASN A 241 -9.30 15.24 -24.65
CA ASN A 241 -8.21 15.99 -24.06
C ASN A 241 -7.93 15.55 -22.62
N VAL A 242 -6.68 15.70 -22.20
CA VAL A 242 -6.33 15.68 -20.78
C VAL A 242 -6.82 17.01 -20.18
N PRO A 243 -7.60 16.99 -19.07
CA PRO A 243 -8.01 18.21 -18.38
C PRO A 243 -6.80 19.06 -17.97
N ASN A 244 -6.91 20.37 -18.14
CA ASN A 244 -5.88 21.34 -17.79
C ASN A 244 -6.54 22.50 -17.03
N PHE A 245 -5.95 22.85 -15.89
CA PHE A 245 -6.49 23.84 -14.97
C PHE A 245 -5.40 24.81 -14.53
N VAL A 246 -5.78 26.07 -14.35
CA VAL A 246 -4.89 27.15 -13.91
C VAL A 246 -5.51 27.82 -12.69
N MET A 247 -4.68 28.28 -11.75
CA MET A 247 -5.08 29.15 -10.66
C MET A 247 -4.08 30.29 -10.46
N ALA A 248 -4.49 31.37 -9.82
CA ALA A 248 -3.55 32.38 -9.34
C ALA A 248 -2.77 31.84 -8.13
N SER A 249 -1.49 32.16 -8.04
CA SER A 249 -0.59 31.72 -6.96
C SER A 249 -1.05 32.14 -5.55
N ASP A 250 -1.71 33.29 -5.44
CA ASP A 250 -2.33 33.85 -4.24
C ASP A 250 -3.84 33.62 -4.17
N GLY A 251 -4.40 32.88 -5.14
CA GLY A 251 -5.79 32.50 -5.19
C GLY A 251 -6.05 31.07 -4.68
N ILE A 252 -7.33 30.77 -4.52
CA ILE A 252 -7.83 29.41 -4.21
C ILE A 252 -8.84 28.92 -5.25
N GLU A 253 -9.15 29.70 -6.28
CA GLU A 253 -10.05 29.30 -7.37
C GLU A 253 -9.25 28.83 -8.58
N ALA A 254 -9.48 27.59 -9.00
CA ALA A 254 -8.93 27.04 -10.23
C ALA A 254 -10.00 27.07 -11.33
N HIS A 255 -9.56 27.22 -12.58
CA HIS A 255 -10.47 27.25 -13.73
C HIS A 255 -9.89 26.49 -14.92
N ASP A 256 -10.77 25.98 -15.77
CA ASP A 256 -10.40 25.45 -17.08
C ASP A 256 -10.36 26.55 -18.15
N PHE A 257 -9.94 26.21 -19.37
CA PHE A 257 -9.94 27.14 -20.51
C PHE A 257 -11.34 27.56 -20.99
N ALA A 258 -12.39 26.84 -20.57
CA ALA A 258 -13.77 27.16 -20.90
C ALA A 258 -14.44 28.10 -19.87
N GLY A 259 -13.74 28.43 -18.77
CA GLY A 259 -14.21 29.31 -17.70
C GLY A 259 -14.97 28.60 -16.58
N VAL A 260 -15.02 27.26 -16.58
CA VAL A 260 -15.57 26.50 -15.45
C VAL A 260 -14.60 26.63 -14.29
N SER A 261 -15.07 27.26 -13.21
CA SER A 261 -14.29 27.50 -12.00
C SER A 261 -14.70 26.55 -10.89
N PHE A 262 -13.74 26.16 -10.06
CA PHE A 262 -13.95 25.36 -8.86
C PHE A 262 -12.97 25.77 -7.76
N PRO A 263 -13.39 25.72 -6.50
CA PRO A 263 -12.51 26.01 -5.38
C PRO A 263 -11.48 24.89 -5.20
N SER A 264 -10.22 25.26 -5.06
CA SER A 264 -9.25 24.49 -4.29
C SER A 264 -9.49 24.85 -2.83
N GLU A 265 -10.21 23.99 -2.13
CA GLU A 265 -10.43 24.21 -0.71
C GLU A 265 -9.07 24.25 0.02
N GLY A 266 -8.81 25.23 0.90
CA GLY A 266 -7.54 25.35 1.63
C GLY A 266 -6.94 26.77 1.63
N VAL A 267 -5.61 26.87 1.72
CA VAL A 267 -4.86 28.13 1.59
C VAL A 267 -4.18 28.22 0.23
N SER A 268 -3.95 29.44 -0.25
CA SER A 268 -3.28 29.67 -1.53
C SER A 268 -1.86 29.10 -1.57
N GLY A 269 -1.33 28.87 -2.76
CA GLY A 269 0.02 28.37 -2.95
C GLY A 269 1.10 29.28 -2.36
N LEU A 270 0.91 30.59 -2.53
CA LEU A 270 1.80 31.62 -2.01
C LEU A 270 1.76 31.69 -0.49
N GLU A 271 0.57 31.61 0.11
CA GLU A 271 0.41 31.56 1.57
C GLU A 271 1.07 30.30 2.14
N ARG A 272 0.85 29.14 1.51
CA ARG A 272 1.48 27.88 1.90
C ARG A 272 3.01 27.94 1.81
N ALA A 273 3.56 28.49 0.73
CA ALA A 273 5.00 28.66 0.56
C ALA A 273 5.58 29.63 1.60
N SER A 274 4.86 30.71 1.89
CA SER A 274 5.22 31.69 2.93
C SER A 274 5.22 31.06 4.32
N ALA A 275 4.22 30.21 4.63
CA ALA A 275 4.16 29.47 5.89
C ALA A 275 5.32 28.45 6.01
N ARG A 276 5.66 27.74 4.94
CA ARG A 276 6.79 26.78 4.93
C ARG A 276 8.12 27.47 5.20
N ILE A 277 8.41 28.59 4.52
CA ILE A 277 9.66 29.32 4.77
C ILE A 277 9.67 29.92 6.18
N HIS A 278 8.53 30.45 6.66
CA HIS A 278 8.40 31.00 8.00
C HIS A 278 8.66 29.95 9.10
N ASN A 279 8.12 28.75 8.92
CA ASN A 279 8.25 27.64 9.87
C ASN A 279 9.51 26.79 9.65
N LEU A 280 10.36 27.10 8.66
CA LEU A 280 11.59 26.36 8.41
C LEU A 280 12.58 26.58 9.56
N ASP A 281 12.67 25.59 10.44
CA ASP A 281 13.58 25.49 11.58
C ASP A 281 14.33 24.15 11.58
N ASP A 282 15.22 23.94 12.54
CA ASP A 282 16.03 22.72 12.63
C ASP A 282 15.14 21.46 12.72
N ARG A 283 14.01 21.53 13.43
CA ARG A 283 13.08 20.41 13.57
C ARG A 283 12.40 20.07 12.25
N GLN A 284 11.98 21.07 11.47
CA GLN A 284 11.42 20.85 10.14
C GLN A 284 12.48 20.28 9.19
N ILE A 285 13.70 20.83 9.21
CA ILE A 285 14.80 20.32 8.39
C ILE A 285 15.09 18.84 8.73
N ASP A 286 15.19 18.51 10.02
CA ASP A 286 15.43 17.15 10.49
C ASP A 286 14.30 16.19 10.11
N TRP A 287 13.03 16.64 10.17
CA TRP A 287 11.90 15.85 9.70
C TRP A 287 12.00 15.56 8.19
N GLN A 288 12.29 16.56 7.37
CA GLN A 288 12.46 16.34 5.93
C GLN A 288 13.64 15.42 5.63
N VAL A 289 14.76 15.55 6.35
CA VAL A 289 15.90 14.63 6.23
C VAL A 289 15.50 13.21 6.62
N THR A 290 14.72 13.06 7.68
CA THR A 290 14.18 11.76 8.11
C THR A 290 13.35 11.12 7.00
N VAL A 291 12.48 11.89 6.35
CA VAL A 291 11.68 11.43 5.21
C VAL A 291 12.57 11.01 4.04
N ILE A 292 13.59 11.81 3.67
CA ILE A 292 14.55 11.47 2.61
C ILE A 292 15.26 10.15 2.92
N ARG A 293 15.75 9.96 4.16
CA ARG A 293 16.48 8.76 4.56
C ARG A 293 15.59 7.53 4.48
N HIS A 294 14.45 7.52 5.16
CA HIS A 294 13.56 6.35 5.20
C HIS A 294 13.03 5.97 3.81
N ASN A 295 12.76 6.93 2.93
CA ASN A 295 12.35 6.66 1.56
C ASN A 295 13.51 6.15 0.66
N THR A 296 14.76 6.34 1.06
CA THR A 296 15.95 5.92 0.30
C THR A 296 16.72 4.74 0.91
N GLU A 297 16.39 4.32 2.14
CA GLU A 297 17.03 3.20 2.84
C GLU A 297 16.94 1.88 2.05
N THR A 298 15.83 1.65 1.38
CA THR A 298 15.66 0.49 0.50
C THR A 298 16.57 0.49 -0.72
N TYR A 299 17.00 1.67 -1.18
CA TYR A 299 17.98 1.80 -2.27
C TYR A 299 19.42 1.55 -1.80
N ALA A 300 19.74 1.88 -0.54
CA ALA A 300 21.05 1.59 0.05
C ALA A 300 21.24 0.08 0.32
N GLY A 301 20.15 -0.65 0.59
CA GLY A 301 20.14 -2.11 0.74
C GLY A 301 20.63 -2.87 -0.50
N GLN A 302 20.45 -2.32 -1.70
CA GLN A 302 20.93 -2.93 -2.96
C GLN A 302 22.46 -2.88 -3.12
N ALA A 303 23.16 -2.06 -2.34
CA ALA A 303 24.63 -2.05 -2.28
C ALA A 303 25.19 -3.14 -1.36
N ARG A 304 24.35 -3.73 -0.50
CA ARG A 304 24.68 -4.97 0.19
C ARG A 304 24.32 -6.12 -0.74
N SER A 305 25.34 -6.61 -1.44
CA SER A 305 25.30 -8.02 -1.89
C SER A 305 24.83 -8.88 -0.70
N PRO A 306 24.16 -10.02 -0.91
CA PRO A 306 23.82 -10.99 0.15
C PRO A 306 25.04 -11.57 0.93
N GLY A 307 26.22 -10.97 0.83
CA GLY A 307 27.48 -11.44 1.38
C GLY A 307 28.30 -10.42 2.17
N THR A 308 27.79 -9.23 2.50
CA THR A 308 28.49 -8.33 3.44
C THR A 308 27.52 -7.78 4.49
N ALA A 309 27.30 -8.61 5.50
CA ALA A 309 26.78 -8.20 6.78
C ALA A 309 27.58 -6.97 7.29
N GLY A 310 26.88 -5.95 7.78
CA GLY A 310 27.44 -5.09 8.83
C GLY A 310 27.87 -5.96 10.01
N PRO A 311 28.69 -5.43 10.95
CA PRO A 311 29.46 -6.25 11.90
C PRO A 311 28.57 -7.37 12.39
N GLU A 312 28.96 -8.60 12.06
CA GLU A 312 28.26 -9.79 12.50
C GLU A 312 27.92 -9.54 13.97
N HIS A 313 26.64 -9.29 14.27
CA HIS A 313 26.10 -9.97 15.42
C HIS A 313 26.28 -11.41 15.03
N GLN A 314 27.45 -11.98 15.40
CA GLN A 314 27.58 -13.40 15.53
C GLN A 314 26.30 -13.77 16.26
N PRO A 315 25.42 -14.59 15.66
CA PRO A 315 24.33 -15.13 16.43
C PRO A 315 25.05 -15.75 17.61
N SER A 316 24.83 -15.20 18.81
CA SER A 316 25.29 -15.80 20.05
C SER A 316 24.91 -17.26 19.87
N GLY A 317 25.92 -18.14 19.71
CA GLY A 317 25.66 -19.53 19.37
C GLY A 317 24.56 -20.04 20.30
N PRO A 318 23.63 -20.89 19.82
CA PRO A 318 22.39 -21.19 20.53
C PRO A 318 22.74 -21.36 21.99
N ASP A 319 22.23 -20.48 22.84
CA ASP A 319 22.47 -20.57 24.26
C ASP A 319 21.74 -21.84 24.71
N ARG A 320 22.44 -22.98 24.57
CA ARG A 320 21.93 -24.32 24.84
C ARG A 320 21.64 -24.51 26.34
N GLY A 321 21.83 -23.47 27.15
CA GLY A 321 21.55 -23.43 28.58
C GLY A 321 20.46 -22.44 29.01
N ALA A 322 20.00 -21.51 28.16
CA ALA A 322 18.89 -20.64 28.52
C ALA A 322 17.56 -21.39 28.30
N GLY A 323 16.84 -21.66 29.38
CA GLY A 323 15.44 -22.08 29.29
C GLY A 323 14.60 -21.08 28.50
N PRO A 324 13.35 -21.40 28.14
CA PRO A 324 12.45 -20.43 27.52
C PRO A 324 12.48 -19.12 28.34
N PRO A 325 12.50 -17.94 27.68
CA PRO A 325 12.44 -16.67 28.40
C PRO A 325 11.32 -16.73 29.44
N ALA A 326 11.61 -16.29 30.67
CA ALA A 326 10.60 -16.23 31.71
C ALA A 326 9.43 -15.37 31.23
N GLU A 327 8.20 -15.69 31.65
CA GLU A 327 6.99 -14.94 31.27
C GLU A 327 7.14 -13.43 31.51
N ASP A 328 7.85 -13.04 32.58
CA ASP A 328 8.18 -11.65 32.91
C ASP A 328 8.94 -10.91 31.80
N GLY A 329 9.79 -11.62 31.04
CA GLY A 329 10.54 -11.05 29.92
C GLY A 329 9.66 -10.73 28.71
N PHE A 330 8.63 -11.55 28.45
CA PHE A 330 7.68 -11.28 27.38
C PHE A 330 6.76 -10.12 27.72
N SER A 331 6.29 -10.03 28.96
CA SER A 331 5.45 -8.92 29.44
C SER A 331 6.20 -7.58 29.39
N ALA A 332 7.44 -7.53 29.86
CA ALA A 332 8.25 -6.30 29.82
C ALA A 332 8.52 -5.83 28.38
N GLU A 333 8.74 -6.76 27.44
CA GLU A 333 8.91 -6.43 26.04
C GLU A 333 7.60 -5.96 25.38
N ALA A 334 6.47 -6.56 25.74
CA ALA A 334 5.15 -6.10 25.28
C ALA A 334 4.85 -4.68 25.79
N ASP A 335 5.20 -4.37 27.04
CA ASP A 335 5.10 -3.01 27.61
C ASP A 335 5.98 -2.02 26.84
N ARG A 336 7.21 -2.41 26.49
CA ARG A 336 8.13 -1.59 25.71
C ARG A 336 7.56 -1.28 24.33
N ILE A 337 7.06 -2.30 23.61
CA ILE A 337 6.46 -2.13 22.28
C ILE A 337 5.20 -1.26 22.35
N ALA A 338 4.33 -1.46 23.35
CA ALA A 338 3.15 -0.62 23.55
C ALA A 338 3.54 0.84 23.81
N GLY A 339 4.60 1.08 24.58
CA GLY A 339 5.17 2.41 24.81
C GLY A 339 5.70 3.07 23.54
N GLU A 340 6.39 2.33 22.68
CA GLU A 340 6.87 2.84 21.38
C GLU A 340 5.72 3.18 20.43
N LEU A 341 4.71 2.32 20.35
CA LEU A 341 3.51 2.58 19.55
C LEU A 341 2.77 3.83 20.04
N ALA A 342 2.67 4.02 21.36
CA ALA A 342 2.06 5.21 21.95
C ALA A 342 2.88 6.49 21.67
N LEU A 343 4.21 6.41 21.70
CA LEU A 343 5.10 7.54 21.41
C LEU A 343 4.98 8.02 19.95
N HIS A 344 4.83 7.09 19.01
CA HIS A 344 4.73 7.39 17.58
C HIS A 344 3.28 7.62 17.10
N ALA A 345 2.29 7.50 17.98
CA ALA A 345 0.90 7.73 17.63
C ALA A 345 0.63 9.23 17.37
N ILE A 346 0.11 9.53 16.18
CA ILE A 346 -0.46 10.84 15.85
C ILE A 346 -1.88 10.86 16.39
N ARG A 347 -2.10 11.62 17.46
CA ARG A 347 -3.36 11.70 18.19
C ARG A 347 -4.11 12.99 17.85
N ARG A 348 -5.40 12.88 17.52
CA ARG A 348 -6.34 14.01 17.39
C ARG A 348 -7.70 13.54 17.87
N ASP A 349 -8.27 14.26 18.83
CA ASP A 349 -9.53 13.87 19.48
C ASP A 349 -9.54 12.40 19.93
N ALA A 350 -10.50 11.61 19.45
CA ALA A 350 -10.66 10.20 19.74
C ALA A 350 -9.88 9.27 18.78
N GLY A 351 -9.23 9.81 17.75
CA GLY A 351 -8.51 9.03 16.76
C GLY A 351 -7.00 8.91 17.05
N ALA A 352 -6.41 7.83 16.58
CA ALA A 352 -4.97 7.63 16.49
C ALA A 352 -4.59 7.13 15.08
N ALA A 353 -3.42 7.56 14.60
CA ALA A 353 -2.85 7.10 13.34
C ALA A 353 -1.33 6.98 13.46
N TRP A 354 -0.73 6.23 12.54
CA TRP A 354 0.70 6.01 12.49
C TRP A 354 1.21 6.19 11.06
N ILE A 355 2.44 6.71 10.98
CA ILE A 355 3.22 6.74 9.75
C ILE A 355 4.23 5.60 9.83
N GLY A 356 4.31 4.79 8.79
CA GLY A 356 5.25 3.69 8.72
C GLY A 356 5.69 3.39 7.29
N LEU A 357 6.58 2.41 7.16
CA LEU A 357 7.08 1.95 5.87
C LEU A 357 6.14 0.88 5.30
N ASP A 358 5.51 1.17 4.17
CA ASP A 358 4.80 0.16 3.38
C ASP A 358 5.78 -0.53 2.44
N TRP A 359 6.04 -1.82 2.72
CA TRP A 359 6.90 -2.67 1.92
C TRP A 359 6.12 -3.27 0.77
N SER A 360 6.56 -3.01 -0.45
CA SER A 360 5.84 -3.45 -1.63
C SER A 360 6.18 -4.89 -2.05
N GLY A 361 5.75 -5.90 -1.27
CA GLY A 361 5.81 -7.32 -1.67
C GLY A 361 7.18 -7.77 -2.22
N ASP A 362 7.20 -8.50 -3.34
CA ASP A 362 8.42 -9.04 -3.99
C ASP A 362 9.41 -7.98 -4.51
N SER A 363 9.16 -6.69 -4.27
CA SER A 363 10.13 -5.62 -4.56
C SER A 363 10.77 -5.14 -3.25
N GLU A 364 12.08 -4.95 -3.27
CA GLU A 364 12.88 -4.43 -2.14
C GLU A 364 12.63 -2.94 -1.87
N ALA A 365 11.44 -2.43 -2.18
CA ALA A 365 11.07 -1.04 -2.18
C ALA A 365 10.11 -0.73 -1.01
N ALA A 366 10.39 0.35 -0.30
CA ALA A 366 9.53 0.82 0.79
C ALA A 366 9.28 2.32 0.62
N GLN A 367 8.11 2.76 1.08
CA GLN A 367 7.76 4.17 1.10
C GLN A 367 7.05 4.51 2.41
N LEU A 368 7.28 5.73 2.90
CA LEU A 368 6.53 6.24 4.04
C LEU A 368 5.08 6.48 3.62
N VAL A 369 4.15 5.90 4.38
CA VAL A 369 2.71 6.06 4.21
C VAL A 369 2.04 6.24 5.57
N CYS A 370 0.86 6.87 5.57
CA CYS A 370 -0.06 6.68 6.68
C CYS A 370 -0.53 5.22 6.62
N LEU A 371 -0.38 4.48 7.71
CA LEU A 371 -0.72 3.07 7.74
C LEU A 371 -2.22 2.87 7.45
N GLY A 372 -2.52 1.88 6.60
CA GLY A 372 -3.87 1.56 6.17
C GLY A 372 -4.66 0.71 7.18
N ALA A 373 -5.87 0.31 6.82
CA ALA A 373 -6.80 -0.41 7.70
C ALA A 373 -6.44 -1.88 7.98
N GLY A 374 -5.54 -2.49 7.21
CA GLY A 374 -5.30 -3.94 7.23
C GLY A 374 -4.71 -4.51 8.53
N LEU A 375 -4.78 -5.84 8.69
CA LEU A 375 -4.15 -6.56 9.79
C LEU A 375 -2.63 -6.73 9.61
N TYR A 376 -2.18 -6.97 8.38
CA TYR A 376 -0.81 -7.39 8.06
C TYR A 376 0.24 -6.30 8.30
N ASN A 377 -0.06 -5.06 7.91
CA ASN A 377 0.83 -3.91 8.00
C ASN A 377 0.08 -2.60 8.32
N GLY A 378 -1.08 -2.71 8.97
CA GLY A 378 -2.00 -1.60 9.19
C GLY A 378 -2.45 -1.43 10.63
N VAL A 379 -3.34 -0.45 10.84
CA VAL A 379 -3.81 -0.04 12.17
C VAL A 379 -4.66 -1.11 12.87
N SER A 380 -5.29 -2.02 12.13
CA SER A 380 -6.01 -3.15 12.74
C SER A 380 -5.06 -4.13 13.42
N GLY A 381 -3.85 -4.33 12.91
CA GLY A 381 -2.83 -5.14 13.57
C GLY A 381 -2.27 -4.48 14.83
N ILE A 382 -2.01 -3.17 14.76
CA ILE A 382 -1.61 -2.36 15.93
C ILE A 382 -2.71 -2.40 17.00
N GLY A 383 -3.97 -2.19 16.59
CA GLY A 383 -5.13 -2.23 17.48
C GLY A 383 -5.32 -3.58 18.16
N LEU A 384 -5.19 -4.68 17.41
CA LEU A 384 -5.26 -6.04 17.98
C LEU A 384 -4.13 -6.28 19.00
N PHE A 385 -2.89 -5.90 18.67
CA PHE A 385 -1.77 -6.03 19.60
C PHE A 385 -2.03 -5.25 20.90
N LEU A 386 -2.46 -3.99 20.81
CA LEU A 386 -2.74 -3.14 21.97
C LEU A 386 -3.93 -3.66 22.79
N ALA A 387 -4.95 -4.24 22.13
CA ALA A 387 -6.07 -4.87 22.81
C ALA A 387 -5.64 -6.12 23.59
N ALA A 388 -4.81 -6.98 22.98
CA ALA A 388 -4.26 -8.16 23.65
C ALA A 388 -3.30 -7.78 24.80
N HIS A 389 -2.51 -6.73 24.61
CA HIS A 389 -1.66 -6.15 25.65
C HIS A 389 -2.50 -5.64 26.82
N ALA A 390 -3.59 -4.93 26.57
CA ALA A 390 -4.49 -4.46 27.61
C ALA A 390 -5.15 -5.63 28.38
N ALA A 391 -5.63 -6.65 27.67
CA ALA A 391 -6.26 -7.84 28.28
C ALA A 391 -5.29 -8.63 29.17
N SER A 392 -4.00 -8.67 28.82
CA SER A 392 -2.98 -9.42 29.57
C SER A 392 -2.34 -8.63 30.71
N SER A 393 -2.19 -7.30 30.57
CA SER A 393 -1.52 -6.43 31.55
C SER A 393 -2.46 -5.62 32.43
N GLY A 394 -3.74 -5.46 32.04
CA GLY A 394 -4.67 -4.51 32.64
C GLY A 394 -4.37 -3.04 32.27
N CYS A 395 -3.57 -2.77 31.24
CA CYS A 395 -3.21 -1.42 30.83
C CYS A 395 -4.35 -0.69 30.09
N GLU A 396 -5.08 0.16 30.82
CA GLU A 396 -6.15 1.00 30.27
C GLU A 396 -5.70 1.93 29.14
N ARG A 397 -4.45 2.41 29.20
CA ARG A 397 -3.90 3.27 28.13
C ARG A 397 -3.76 2.51 26.81
N SER A 398 -3.44 1.22 26.87
CA SER A 398 -3.38 0.36 25.69
C SER A 398 -4.78 0.06 25.16
N ALA A 399 -5.76 -0.18 26.04
CA ALA A 399 -7.15 -0.37 25.64
C ALA A 399 -7.73 0.87 24.92
N GLU A 400 -7.45 2.06 25.46
CA GLU A 400 -7.85 3.32 24.86
C GLU A 400 -7.17 3.56 23.51
N LEU A 401 -5.86 3.34 23.42
CA LEU A 401 -5.11 3.51 22.17
C LEU A 401 -5.53 2.49 21.10
N ALA A 402 -5.88 1.26 21.50
CA ALA A 402 -6.42 0.24 20.60
C ALA A 402 -7.71 0.70 19.92
N ARG A 403 -8.66 1.26 20.70
CA ARG A 403 -9.92 1.82 20.18
C ARG A 403 -9.66 3.04 19.29
N ALA A 404 -8.78 3.94 19.72
CA ALA A 404 -8.43 5.13 18.96
C ALA A 404 -7.78 4.77 17.60
N GLY A 405 -6.98 3.71 17.55
CA GLY A 405 -6.29 3.27 16.33
C GLY A 405 -7.22 2.72 15.25
N VAL A 406 -8.37 2.16 15.63
CA VAL A 406 -9.38 1.64 14.68
C VAL A 406 -10.56 2.59 14.49
N ALA A 407 -10.56 3.77 15.12
CA ALA A 407 -11.67 4.73 15.04
C ALA A 407 -11.99 5.11 13.59
N HIS A 408 -10.99 5.58 12.82
CA HIS A 408 -11.15 5.90 11.40
C HIS A 408 -11.68 4.71 10.57
N VAL A 409 -11.20 3.49 10.86
CA VAL A 409 -11.64 2.27 10.15
C VAL A 409 -13.14 2.03 10.40
N ARG A 410 -13.60 2.19 11.64
CA ARG A 410 -15.02 2.05 12.00
C ARG A 410 -15.91 3.05 11.26
N THR A 411 -15.48 4.31 11.18
CA THR A 411 -16.20 5.35 10.45
C THR A 411 -16.34 5.01 8.96
N GLU A 412 -15.24 4.59 8.32
CA GLU A 412 -15.24 4.23 6.89
C GLU A 412 -16.12 3.00 6.57
N LEU A 413 -16.29 2.07 7.52
CA LEU A 413 -17.14 0.89 7.35
C LEU A 413 -18.64 1.21 7.42
N THR A 414 -19.03 2.29 8.11
CA THR A 414 -20.44 2.65 8.36
C THR A 414 -20.92 3.84 7.51
N GLY A 415 -19.99 4.58 6.89
CA GLY A 415 -20.30 5.73 6.05
C GLY A 415 -20.95 5.39 4.71
N ARG A 416 -21.48 6.41 4.01
CA ARG A 416 -22.06 6.26 2.66
C ARG A 416 -21.00 5.80 1.63
N ASN A 417 -19.72 6.09 1.92
CA ASN A 417 -18.57 5.64 1.13
C ASN A 417 -18.16 4.17 1.37
N ALA A 418 -18.75 3.44 2.33
CA ALA A 418 -18.33 2.08 2.69
C ALA A 418 -18.20 1.10 1.50
N PRO A 419 -19.13 1.07 0.51
CA PRO A 419 -18.95 0.22 -0.67
C PRO A 419 -17.74 0.58 -1.54
N ARG A 420 -17.36 1.86 -1.59
CA ARG A 420 -16.16 2.32 -2.31
C ARG A 420 -14.89 1.88 -1.59
N VAL A 421 -14.86 2.04 -0.27
CA VAL A 421 -13.76 1.60 0.60
C VAL A 421 -13.59 0.09 0.51
N ALA A 422 -14.68 -0.67 0.60
CA ALA A 422 -14.71 -2.12 0.44
C ALA A 422 -14.06 -2.59 -0.88
N ARG A 423 -14.37 -1.93 -2.00
CA ARG A 423 -13.74 -2.23 -3.31
C ARG A 423 -12.24 -1.92 -3.34
N SER A 424 -11.80 -0.87 -2.65
CA SER A 424 -10.38 -0.51 -2.59
C SER A 424 -9.57 -1.48 -1.73
N LEU A 425 -10.15 -1.94 -0.62
CA LEU A 425 -9.51 -2.88 0.30
C LEU A 425 -9.51 -4.32 -0.24
N GLY A 426 -10.59 -4.72 -0.92
CA GLY A 426 -10.83 -6.10 -1.29
C GLY A 426 -11.18 -6.97 -0.07
N ILE A 427 -11.15 -8.29 -0.24
CA ILE A 427 -11.71 -9.25 0.74
C ILE A 427 -10.65 -9.94 1.61
N SER A 428 -9.37 -9.72 1.34
CA SER A 428 -8.26 -10.56 1.83
C SER A 428 -8.13 -10.63 3.36
N GLY A 429 -7.52 -11.72 3.85
CA GLY A 429 -7.22 -11.91 5.27
C GLY A 429 -6.00 -11.15 5.79
N GLY A 430 -5.18 -10.58 4.90
CA GLY A 430 -4.03 -9.74 5.27
C GLY A 430 -4.36 -8.26 5.38
N SER A 431 -4.96 -7.68 4.34
CA SER A 431 -5.19 -6.22 4.25
C SER A 431 -6.60 -5.81 3.86
N GLY A 432 -7.45 -6.76 3.45
CA GLY A 432 -8.83 -6.52 3.04
C GLY A 432 -9.83 -6.60 4.18
N LEU A 433 -11.11 -6.64 3.83
CA LEU A 433 -12.23 -6.69 4.78
C LEU A 433 -12.18 -7.91 5.71
N GLY A 434 -11.72 -9.08 5.22
CA GLY A 434 -11.56 -10.27 6.07
C GLY A 434 -10.56 -10.04 7.21
N SER A 435 -9.50 -9.29 6.94
CA SER A 435 -8.48 -8.92 7.93
C SER A 435 -9.04 -7.98 9.01
N ILE A 436 -9.86 -6.99 8.60
CA ILE A 436 -10.49 -6.01 9.49
C ILE A 436 -11.56 -6.70 10.34
N ALA A 437 -12.41 -7.52 9.74
CA ALA A 437 -13.43 -8.30 10.43
C ALA A 437 -12.81 -9.21 11.50
N TYR A 438 -11.71 -9.91 11.18
CA TYR A 438 -10.97 -10.71 12.15
C TYR A 438 -10.43 -9.86 13.30
N ALA A 439 -9.74 -8.75 12.98
CA ALA A 439 -9.09 -7.92 13.98
C ALA A 439 -10.09 -7.32 14.97
N LEU A 440 -11.18 -6.73 14.46
CA LEU A 440 -12.22 -6.13 15.28
C LEU A 440 -12.93 -7.17 16.18
N ALA A 441 -13.19 -8.38 15.68
CA ALA A 441 -13.78 -9.45 16.50
C ALA A 441 -12.84 -9.92 17.63
N VAL A 442 -11.54 -10.03 17.37
CA VAL A 442 -10.54 -10.36 18.41
C VAL A 442 -10.43 -9.22 19.43
N MET A 443 -10.38 -7.97 18.96
CA MET A 443 -10.34 -6.81 19.85
C MET A 443 -11.59 -6.73 20.73
N ALA A 444 -12.78 -7.02 20.18
CA ALA A 444 -14.03 -7.07 20.93
C ALA A 444 -13.97 -8.07 22.08
N GLU A 445 -13.41 -9.27 21.86
CA GLU A 445 -13.19 -10.26 22.91
C GLU A 445 -12.18 -9.77 23.97
N CYS A 446 -11.03 -9.22 23.54
CA CYS A 446 -10.00 -8.75 24.45
C CYS A 446 -10.43 -7.55 25.32
N LEU A 447 -11.30 -6.69 24.78
CA LEU A 447 -11.71 -5.44 25.43
C LEU A 447 -13.14 -5.46 25.97
N GLU A 448 -13.84 -6.59 25.84
CA GLU A 448 -15.26 -6.77 26.18
C GLU A 448 -16.13 -5.66 25.55
N ASP A 449 -15.97 -5.45 24.24
CA ASP A 449 -16.53 -4.30 23.52
C ASP A 449 -17.49 -4.74 22.40
N ASP A 450 -18.79 -4.72 22.68
CA ASP A 450 -19.86 -5.10 21.75
C ASP A 450 -19.94 -4.18 20.52
N GLU A 451 -19.53 -2.90 20.63
CA GLU A 451 -19.51 -2.02 19.47
C GLU A 451 -18.46 -2.51 18.46
N LEU A 452 -17.27 -2.90 18.91
CA LEU A 452 -16.24 -3.45 18.01
C LEU A 452 -16.74 -4.73 17.31
N LEU A 453 -17.50 -5.57 18.01
CA LEU A 453 -18.12 -6.76 17.41
C LEU A 453 -19.15 -6.39 16.33
N ALA A 454 -19.96 -5.36 16.55
CA ALA A 454 -20.90 -4.86 15.55
C ALA A 454 -20.20 -4.28 14.30
N HIS A 455 -19.05 -3.61 14.47
CA HIS A 455 -18.23 -3.16 13.34
C HIS A 455 -17.57 -4.34 12.61
N ALA A 456 -17.15 -5.38 13.32
CA ALA A 456 -16.65 -6.62 12.72
C ALA A 456 -17.72 -7.29 11.83
N HIS A 457 -18.97 -7.32 12.30
CA HIS A 457 -20.13 -7.79 11.54
C HIS A 457 -20.39 -6.93 10.30
N THR A 458 -20.33 -5.60 10.44
CA THR A 458 -20.47 -4.67 9.31
C THR A 458 -19.40 -4.90 8.25
N ALA A 459 -18.12 -5.06 8.65
CA ALA A 459 -17.03 -5.36 7.74
C ALA A 459 -17.24 -6.70 7.00
N ALA A 460 -17.77 -7.71 7.69
CA ALA A 460 -18.12 -9.00 7.10
C ALA A 460 -19.22 -8.86 6.03
N LEU A 461 -20.25 -8.04 6.27
CA LEU A 461 -21.34 -7.83 5.31
C LEU A 461 -20.94 -7.03 4.08
N LEU A 462 -19.90 -6.19 4.17
CA LEU A 462 -19.33 -5.48 3.02
C LEU A 462 -18.61 -6.42 2.05
N ILE A 463 -18.32 -7.67 2.43
CA ILE A 463 -17.83 -8.70 1.52
C ILE A 463 -19.01 -9.17 0.65
N THR A 464 -19.22 -8.51 -0.48
CA THR A 464 -20.30 -8.83 -1.41
C THR A 464 -19.91 -9.91 -2.43
N ASP A 465 -20.91 -10.53 -3.06
CA ASP A 465 -20.70 -11.49 -4.13
C ASP A 465 -19.86 -10.92 -5.28
N ASP A 466 -20.11 -9.67 -5.69
CA ASP A 466 -19.32 -8.97 -6.71
C ASP A 466 -17.83 -8.90 -6.34
N LEU A 467 -17.52 -8.57 -5.07
CA LEU A 467 -16.14 -8.50 -4.61
C LEU A 467 -15.48 -9.87 -4.60
N ILE A 468 -16.20 -10.90 -4.14
CA ILE A 468 -15.73 -12.28 -4.16
C ILE A 468 -15.42 -12.71 -5.61
N GLU A 469 -16.30 -12.44 -6.56
CA GLU A 469 -16.11 -12.82 -7.97
C GLU A 469 -14.93 -12.10 -8.64
N THR A 470 -14.51 -10.95 -8.12
CA THR A 470 -13.31 -10.24 -8.60
C THR A 470 -11.99 -10.74 -8.01
N ASP A 471 -12.01 -11.59 -6.97
CA ASP A 471 -10.79 -12.10 -6.35
C ASP A 471 -10.01 -13.03 -7.30
N ARG A 472 -8.70 -12.77 -7.43
CA ARG A 472 -7.73 -13.53 -8.24
C ARG A 472 -6.52 -14.00 -7.43
N GLN A 473 -6.38 -13.59 -6.18
CA GLN A 473 -5.27 -13.98 -5.31
C GLN A 473 -5.58 -15.29 -4.58
N LEU A 474 -6.82 -15.45 -4.12
CA LEU A 474 -7.40 -16.66 -3.53
C LEU A 474 -6.80 -17.11 -2.17
N ASP A 475 -5.53 -16.82 -1.90
CA ASP A 475 -4.80 -17.30 -0.73
C ASP A 475 -5.16 -16.59 0.61
N VAL A 476 -4.46 -16.95 1.69
CA VAL A 476 -4.77 -16.46 3.05
C VAL A 476 -4.43 -14.97 3.22
N VAL A 477 -3.34 -14.50 2.63
CA VAL A 477 -2.89 -13.10 2.79
C VAL A 477 -3.63 -12.18 1.82
N GLY A 478 -3.83 -12.63 0.59
CA GLY A 478 -4.28 -11.83 -0.54
C GLY A 478 -5.72 -12.07 -1.00
N GLY A 479 -6.40 -13.14 -0.57
CA GLY A 479 -7.70 -13.50 -1.14
C GLY A 479 -8.68 -14.24 -0.23
N SER A 480 -9.54 -15.01 -0.89
CA SER A 480 -10.76 -15.62 -0.33
C SER A 480 -10.48 -16.61 0.82
N ALA A 481 -9.37 -17.36 0.79
CA ALA A 481 -9.04 -18.27 1.90
C ALA A 481 -8.85 -17.53 3.22
N GLY A 482 -8.26 -16.33 3.18
CA GLY A 482 -8.13 -15.45 4.34
C GLY A 482 -9.47 -14.84 4.76
N ALA A 483 -10.28 -14.44 3.78
CA ALA A 483 -11.64 -13.94 4.03
C ALA A 483 -12.49 -14.96 4.79
N ILE A 484 -12.43 -16.24 4.41
CA ILE A 484 -13.13 -17.34 5.10
C ILE A 484 -12.74 -17.38 6.58
N LEU A 485 -11.45 -17.30 6.91
CA LEU A 485 -10.99 -17.37 8.29
C LEU A 485 -11.48 -16.18 9.13
N GLY A 486 -11.47 -14.97 8.56
CA GLY A 486 -12.01 -13.78 9.23
C GLY A 486 -13.52 -13.85 9.43
N LEU A 487 -14.26 -14.29 8.40
CA LEU A 487 -15.72 -14.47 8.47
C LEU A 487 -16.12 -15.55 9.48
N LEU A 488 -15.42 -16.68 9.54
CA LEU A 488 -15.68 -17.74 10.51
C LEU A 488 -15.39 -17.29 11.95
N ARG A 489 -14.43 -16.38 12.16
CA ARG A 489 -14.20 -15.75 13.47
C ARG A 489 -15.43 -14.92 13.88
N VAL A 490 -15.90 -14.02 13.01
CA VAL A 490 -17.09 -13.21 13.29
C VAL A 490 -18.33 -14.09 13.49
N TYR A 491 -18.50 -15.14 12.69
CA TYR A 491 -19.62 -16.07 12.82
C TYR A 491 -19.64 -16.78 14.18
N ARG A 492 -18.48 -17.17 14.71
CA ARG A 492 -18.39 -17.83 16.01
C ARG A 492 -18.92 -16.95 17.15
N ASP A 493 -18.62 -15.65 17.07
CA ASP A 493 -18.93 -14.69 18.12
C ASP A 493 -20.37 -14.14 17.99
N THR A 494 -20.93 -14.13 16.77
CA THR A 494 -22.25 -13.53 16.48
C THR A 494 -23.36 -14.53 16.14
N GLY A 495 -23.02 -15.74 15.69
CA GLY A 495 -23.96 -16.72 15.14
C GLY A 495 -24.67 -16.30 13.84
N SER A 496 -24.22 -15.23 13.17
CA SER A 496 -24.94 -14.63 12.03
C SER A 496 -24.92 -15.52 10.78
N GLY A 497 -26.11 -15.94 10.33
CA GLY A 497 -26.28 -16.73 9.10
C GLY A 497 -25.78 -16.03 7.83
N ASP A 498 -25.92 -14.70 7.75
CA ASP A 498 -25.44 -13.90 6.60
C ASP A 498 -23.92 -13.93 6.49
N VAL A 499 -23.21 -13.81 7.62
CA VAL A 499 -21.75 -13.90 7.68
C VAL A 499 -21.28 -15.29 7.24
N LEU A 500 -21.95 -16.35 7.72
CA LEU A 500 -21.66 -17.72 7.29
C LEU A 500 -21.91 -17.90 5.79
N ALA A 501 -23.00 -17.33 5.25
CA ALA A 501 -23.29 -17.36 3.83
C ALA A 501 -22.16 -16.73 3.01
N ARG A 502 -21.61 -15.58 3.43
CA ARG A 502 -20.44 -14.98 2.76
C ARG A 502 -19.21 -15.89 2.81
N ALA A 503 -18.97 -16.58 3.93
CA ALA A 503 -17.87 -17.53 4.04
C ALA A 503 -18.04 -18.72 3.08
N ILE A 504 -19.27 -19.24 2.95
CA ILE A 504 -19.61 -20.29 1.98
C ILE A 504 -19.38 -19.80 0.55
N ARG A 505 -19.82 -18.58 0.20
CA ARG A 505 -19.60 -17.99 -1.14
C ARG A 505 -18.11 -17.84 -1.48
N CYS A 506 -17.28 -17.45 -0.51
CA CYS A 506 -15.82 -17.45 -0.68
C CYS A 506 -15.28 -18.86 -0.95
N GLY A 507 -15.76 -19.87 -0.22
CA GLY A 507 -15.41 -21.27 -0.43
C GLY A 507 -15.80 -21.77 -1.82
N GLU A 508 -17.05 -21.53 -2.24
CA GLU A 508 -17.55 -21.87 -3.57
C GLU A 508 -16.76 -21.17 -4.69
N HIS A 509 -16.39 -19.90 -4.48
CA HIS A 509 -15.52 -19.17 -5.40
C HIS A 509 -14.18 -19.87 -5.57
N LEU A 510 -13.52 -20.26 -4.47
CA LEU A 510 -12.28 -21.06 -4.52
C LEU A 510 -12.48 -22.35 -5.33
N LEU A 511 -13.54 -23.11 -5.07
CA LEU A 511 -13.79 -24.38 -5.76
C LEU A 511 -14.03 -24.21 -7.27
N ARG A 512 -14.60 -23.06 -7.70
CA ARG A 512 -14.79 -22.71 -9.12
C ARG A 512 -13.50 -22.31 -9.83
N GLN A 513 -12.45 -21.94 -9.10
CA GLN A 513 -11.19 -21.52 -9.71
C GLN A 513 -10.41 -22.71 -10.28
N PRO A 514 -9.70 -22.52 -11.42
CA PRO A 514 -8.88 -23.57 -12.00
C PRO A 514 -7.76 -23.98 -11.03
N ARG A 515 -7.58 -25.30 -10.90
CA ARG A 515 -6.49 -25.91 -10.13
C ARG A 515 -5.55 -26.57 -11.12
N VAL A 516 -4.35 -26.04 -11.25
CA VAL A 516 -3.35 -26.52 -12.21
C VAL A 516 -2.12 -26.98 -11.43
N GLY A 517 -1.58 -28.15 -11.77
CA GLY A 517 -0.35 -28.68 -11.20
C GLY A 517 0.28 -29.69 -12.16
N SER A 518 1.60 -29.65 -12.34
CA SER A 518 2.38 -30.40 -13.34
C SER A 518 2.29 -31.94 -13.21
N GLN A 519 1.63 -32.45 -12.17
CA GLN A 519 1.41 -33.88 -11.91
C GLN A 519 -0.02 -34.22 -11.43
N ARG A 520 -1.07 -33.55 -11.93
CA ARG A 520 -2.46 -33.72 -11.43
C ARG A 520 -2.62 -33.45 -9.91
N ARG A 521 -1.80 -32.56 -9.33
CA ARG A 521 -1.86 -32.24 -7.90
C ARG A 521 -2.70 -30.99 -7.62
N ARG A 522 -3.36 -31.00 -6.46
CA ARG A 522 -4.69 -30.45 -6.20
C ARG A 522 -4.63 -29.21 -5.29
N THR A 523 -3.92 -28.16 -5.69
CA THR A 523 -3.89 -26.88 -4.96
C THR A 523 -4.13 -25.71 -5.92
N TRP A 524 -4.34 -24.51 -5.39
CA TRP A 524 -4.51 -23.30 -6.19
C TRP A 524 -3.18 -22.61 -6.41
N GLN A 525 -2.95 -22.19 -7.65
CA GLN A 525 -1.84 -21.32 -8.00
C GLN A 525 -2.27 -19.88 -7.86
N ARG A 526 -1.33 -19.01 -7.48
CA ARG A 526 -1.50 -17.58 -7.69
C ARG A 526 -1.69 -17.37 -9.20
N GLN A 527 -2.73 -16.64 -9.63
CA GLN A 527 -2.98 -16.41 -11.06
C GLN A 527 -2.00 -15.37 -11.67
N VAL A 528 -0.70 -15.67 -11.59
CA VAL A 528 0.41 -14.89 -12.16
C VAL A 528 1.16 -15.80 -13.14
N PRO A 529 1.50 -15.34 -14.35
CA PRO A 529 2.26 -16.16 -15.30
C PRO A 529 3.58 -16.68 -14.69
N GLY A 530 3.79 -17.99 -14.73
CA GLY A 530 4.99 -18.65 -14.20
C GLY A 530 4.91 -19.07 -12.72
N SER A 531 3.78 -18.84 -12.03
CA SER A 531 3.60 -19.31 -10.65
C SER A 531 3.66 -20.84 -10.56
N CYS A 532 4.19 -21.32 -9.44
CA CYS A 532 4.29 -22.73 -9.11
C CYS A 532 3.40 -23.08 -7.92
N ASP A 533 3.14 -24.37 -7.73
CA ASP A 533 2.37 -24.85 -6.58
C ASP A 533 3.15 -24.58 -5.28
N LEU A 534 2.59 -23.79 -4.36
CA LEU A 534 3.28 -23.41 -3.12
C LEU A 534 2.83 -24.27 -1.92
N ASN A 535 3.79 -24.67 -1.09
CA ASN A 535 3.54 -25.12 0.28
C ASN A 535 3.48 -23.92 1.23
N GLY A 536 2.96 -24.10 2.45
CA GLY A 536 2.97 -23.08 3.49
C GLY A 536 1.63 -22.37 3.73
N MET A 537 1.60 -21.52 4.76
CA MET A 537 0.35 -20.97 5.30
C MET A 537 -0.15 -19.73 4.56
N ALA A 538 0.76 -18.84 4.13
CA ALA A 538 0.37 -17.54 3.57
C ALA A 538 -0.23 -17.68 2.16
N HIS A 539 0.53 -18.30 1.26
CA HIS A 539 0.21 -18.39 -0.17
C HIS A 539 0.04 -19.84 -0.67
N GLY A 540 0.16 -20.82 0.24
CA GLY A 540 0.32 -22.23 -0.10
C GLY A 540 -0.81 -23.15 0.39
N ALA A 541 -0.61 -24.44 0.12
CA ALA A 541 -1.59 -25.49 0.37
C ALA A 541 -2.06 -25.60 1.84
N ALA A 542 -1.18 -25.38 2.83
CA ALA A 542 -1.59 -25.41 4.24
C ALA A 542 -2.66 -24.36 4.56
N GLY A 543 -2.54 -23.15 4.00
CA GLY A 543 -3.51 -22.07 4.20
C GLY A 543 -4.88 -22.42 3.63
N TYR A 544 -4.93 -22.91 2.38
CA TYR A 544 -6.16 -23.39 1.75
C TYR A 544 -6.78 -24.55 2.52
N ALA A 545 -5.97 -25.53 2.94
CA ALA A 545 -6.42 -26.67 3.72
C ALA A 545 -7.09 -26.22 5.03
N TYR A 546 -6.45 -25.32 5.77
CA TYR A 546 -6.98 -24.84 7.04
C TYR A 546 -8.28 -24.04 6.86
N ALA A 547 -8.36 -23.15 5.87
CA ALA A 547 -9.57 -22.38 5.59
C ALA A 547 -10.75 -23.27 5.19
N LEU A 548 -10.55 -24.18 4.24
CA LEU A 548 -11.60 -25.07 3.75
C LEU A 548 -12.02 -26.11 4.80
N ALA A 549 -11.08 -26.63 5.59
CA ALA A 549 -11.41 -27.53 6.68
C ALA A 549 -12.22 -26.84 7.78
N SER A 550 -11.86 -25.59 8.14
CA SER A 550 -12.62 -24.79 9.10
C SER A 550 -14.05 -24.56 8.61
N LEU A 551 -14.21 -24.26 7.32
CA LEU A 551 -15.52 -24.08 6.70
C LEU A 551 -16.30 -25.40 6.64
N ALA A 552 -15.65 -26.52 6.31
CA ALA A 552 -16.25 -27.84 6.28
C ALA A 552 -16.76 -28.28 7.66
N THR A 553 -15.94 -28.11 8.70
CA THR A 553 -16.33 -28.44 10.08
C THR A 553 -17.51 -27.57 10.55
N THR A 554 -17.57 -26.31 10.12
CA THR A 554 -18.66 -25.39 10.51
C THR A 554 -19.96 -25.68 9.77
N THR A 555 -19.88 -26.05 8.48
CA THR A 555 -21.05 -26.14 7.59
C THR A 555 -21.52 -27.57 7.33
N GLY A 556 -20.67 -28.57 7.57
CA GLY A 556 -20.92 -29.97 7.21
C GLY A 556 -20.79 -30.27 5.71
N HIS A 557 -20.39 -29.31 4.87
CA HIS A 557 -20.26 -29.53 3.42
C HIS A 557 -19.04 -30.43 3.09
N GLU A 558 -19.32 -31.65 2.64
CA GLU A 558 -18.28 -32.65 2.31
C GLU A 558 -17.34 -32.21 1.19
N GLU A 559 -17.79 -31.34 0.28
CA GLU A 559 -16.92 -30.82 -0.77
C GLU A 559 -15.76 -30.03 -0.19
N PHE A 560 -16.00 -29.07 0.70
CA PHE A 560 -14.90 -28.33 1.35
C PHE A 560 -13.94 -29.27 2.07
N ALA A 561 -14.46 -30.32 2.70
CA ALA A 561 -13.62 -31.32 3.35
C ALA A 561 -12.74 -32.07 2.33
N ARG A 562 -13.32 -32.51 1.21
CA ARG A 562 -12.58 -33.17 0.14
C ARG A 562 -11.43 -32.29 -0.36
N TYR A 563 -11.68 -31.01 -0.68
CA TYR A 563 -10.64 -30.13 -1.19
C TYR A 563 -9.55 -29.79 -0.14
N ALA A 564 -9.91 -29.68 1.14
CA ALA A 564 -8.91 -29.53 2.20
C ALA A 564 -7.99 -30.77 2.30
N ALA A 565 -8.55 -31.98 2.25
CA ALA A 565 -7.77 -33.23 2.23
C ALA A 565 -6.82 -33.32 1.03
N GLU A 566 -7.24 -32.78 -0.12
CA GLU A 566 -6.43 -32.72 -1.33
C GLU A 566 -5.22 -31.79 -1.20
N CYS A 567 -5.38 -30.63 -0.55
CA CYS A 567 -4.27 -29.73 -0.23
C CYS A 567 -3.27 -30.37 0.74
N LEU A 568 -3.77 -31.10 1.76
CA LEU A 568 -2.92 -31.86 2.67
C LEU A 568 -2.14 -32.96 1.95
N ALA A 569 -2.79 -33.71 1.07
CA ALA A 569 -2.14 -34.75 0.28
C ALA A 569 -1.04 -34.18 -0.62
N PHE A 570 -1.25 -32.99 -1.20
CA PHE A 570 -0.22 -32.30 -1.98
C PHE A 570 1.01 -31.97 -1.12
N GLU A 571 0.81 -31.36 0.05
CA GLU A 571 1.90 -30.93 0.93
C GLU A 571 2.63 -32.11 1.56
N ASN A 572 1.92 -33.18 1.92
CA ASN A 572 2.54 -34.40 2.44
C ASN A 572 3.36 -35.12 1.35
N ALA A 573 2.92 -35.06 0.09
CA ALA A 573 3.66 -35.60 -1.05
C ALA A 573 4.83 -34.70 -1.51
N SER A 574 5.01 -33.51 -0.91
CA SER A 574 6.12 -32.60 -1.19
C SER A 574 7.18 -32.58 -0.08
N TYR A 575 6.91 -33.21 1.07
CA TYR A 575 7.83 -33.37 2.19
C TYR A 575 9.12 -34.08 1.76
N ASP A 576 10.27 -33.60 2.25
CA ASP A 576 11.58 -34.21 2.02
C ASP A 576 12.12 -34.81 3.32
N PRO A 577 12.13 -36.15 3.44
CA PRO A 577 12.60 -36.83 4.64
C PRO A 577 14.08 -36.62 4.94
N GLN A 578 14.93 -36.33 3.93
CA GLN A 578 16.36 -36.11 4.16
C GLN A 578 16.63 -34.77 4.83
N ARG A 579 15.77 -33.78 4.55
CA ARG A 579 15.89 -32.42 5.09
C ARG A 579 14.94 -32.14 6.25
N GLY A 580 14.02 -33.06 6.53
CA GLY A 580 13.05 -32.90 7.62
C GLY A 580 12.11 -31.70 7.44
N SER A 581 11.80 -31.33 6.19
CA SER A 581 11.07 -30.08 5.92
C SER A 581 10.30 -30.14 4.58
N TRP A 582 9.58 -29.06 4.29
CA TRP A 582 8.86 -28.84 3.03
C TRP A 582 9.58 -27.78 2.19
N PRO A 583 9.71 -27.98 0.87
CA PRO A 583 10.34 -27.00 0.01
C PRO A 583 9.41 -25.81 -0.20
N ALA A 584 9.97 -24.60 -0.18
CA ALA A 584 9.39 -23.45 -0.86
C ALA A 584 9.83 -23.51 -2.33
N LEU A 585 8.87 -23.52 -3.25
CA LEU A 585 9.15 -23.51 -4.67
C LEU A 585 9.16 -22.06 -5.17
N ASP A 586 10.18 -21.67 -5.93
CA ASP A 586 10.18 -20.39 -6.63
C ASP A 586 9.60 -20.51 -8.06
N VAL A 587 9.40 -19.37 -8.72
CA VAL A 587 8.90 -19.23 -10.11
C VAL A 587 9.77 -19.99 -11.14
N GLY A 588 11.01 -20.39 -10.77
CA GLY A 588 11.92 -21.21 -11.57
C GLY A 588 12.00 -22.69 -11.16
N GLY A 589 11.17 -23.14 -10.22
CA GLY A 589 11.19 -24.50 -9.68
C GLY A 589 12.39 -24.81 -8.77
N ARG A 590 13.18 -23.81 -8.37
CA ARG A 590 14.25 -24.01 -7.37
C ARG A 590 13.60 -24.20 -6.00
N LYS A 591 14.14 -25.16 -5.26
CA LYS A 591 13.71 -25.48 -3.90
C LYS A 591 14.50 -24.65 -2.90
N GLY A 592 13.82 -23.75 -2.20
CA GLY A 592 14.28 -23.16 -0.94
C GLY A 592 13.76 -23.96 0.25
N TRP A 593 14.39 -23.79 1.41
CA TRP A 593 13.98 -24.44 2.67
C TRP A 593 13.81 -23.40 3.79
N PRO A 594 12.96 -22.37 3.59
CA PRO A 594 12.73 -21.38 4.63
C PRO A 594 12.05 -22.01 5.85
N SER A 595 12.40 -21.51 7.03
CA SER A 595 11.73 -21.83 8.30
C SER A 595 10.94 -20.61 8.75
N GLN A 596 9.86 -20.29 8.04
CA GLN A 596 9.01 -19.11 8.30
C GLN A 596 7.53 -19.50 8.36
N TRP A 597 6.70 -18.63 8.95
CA TRP A 597 5.24 -18.82 8.94
C TRP A 597 4.67 -18.80 7.52
N CYS A 598 5.09 -17.84 6.70
CA CYS A 598 4.57 -17.67 5.34
C CYS A 598 4.93 -18.86 4.44
N HIS A 599 6.20 -19.28 4.49
CA HIS A 599 6.76 -20.38 3.70
C HIS A 599 7.57 -21.30 4.61
N GLY A 600 7.12 -22.55 4.77
CA GLY A 600 7.88 -23.59 5.44
C GLY A 600 7.21 -24.21 6.68
N ALA A 601 8.04 -24.94 7.43
CA ALA A 601 7.62 -25.80 8.53
C ALA A 601 6.77 -25.11 9.63
N PRO A 602 7.09 -23.89 10.12
CA PRO A 602 6.27 -23.25 11.15
C PRO A 602 4.79 -23.07 10.75
N GLY A 603 4.54 -22.52 9.56
CA GLY A 603 3.18 -22.27 9.08
C GLY A 603 2.40 -23.56 8.84
N ILE A 604 3.07 -24.56 8.26
CA ILE A 604 2.50 -25.89 8.01
C ILE A 604 2.13 -26.54 9.35
N GLY A 605 3.06 -26.56 10.31
CA GLY A 605 2.84 -27.13 11.64
C GLY A 605 1.67 -26.49 12.37
N LEU A 606 1.57 -25.15 12.35
CA LEU A 606 0.44 -24.42 12.93
C LEU A 606 -0.89 -24.77 12.24
N GLY A 607 -0.90 -24.87 10.91
CA GLY A 607 -2.07 -25.34 10.16
C GLY A 607 -2.50 -26.75 10.56
N ARG A 608 -1.55 -27.67 10.75
CA ARG A 608 -1.82 -29.05 11.22
C ARG A 608 -2.37 -29.09 12.64
N ILE A 609 -1.86 -28.26 13.55
CA ILE A 609 -2.41 -28.11 14.92
C ILE A 609 -3.85 -27.61 14.85
N GLY A 610 -4.12 -26.60 14.02
CA GLY A 610 -5.47 -26.06 13.80
C GLY A 610 -6.43 -27.14 13.30
N LEU A 611 -6.02 -27.93 12.30
CA LEU A 611 -6.81 -29.05 11.77
C LEU A 611 -7.07 -30.13 12.83
N ALA A 612 -6.07 -30.48 13.64
CA ALA A 612 -6.22 -31.46 14.71
C ALA A 612 -7.27 -31.01 15.74
N ARG A 613 -7.31 -29.70 16.08
CA ARG A 613 -8.34 -29.12 16.96
C ARG A 613 -9.75 -29.17 16.36
N LEU A 614 -9.86 -29.17 15.03
CA LEU A 614 -11.13 -29.34 14.30
C LEU A 614 -11.57 -30.80 14.16
N GLY A 615 -10.84 -31.76 14.75
CA GLY A 615 -11.18 -33.18 14.73
C GLY A 615 -10.76 -33.92 13.44
N TRP A 616 -9.89 -33.32 12.63
CA TRP A 616 -9.41 -33.96 11.40
C TRP A 616 -8.40 -35.08 11.68
N ALA A 617 -8.59 -36.24 11.04
CA ALA A 617 -7.80 -37.45 11.26
C ALA A 617 -7.05 -37.92 10.00
N GLN A 618 -5.74 -37.67 9.98
CA GLN A 618 -4.65 -38.29 9.18
C GLN A 618 -3.35 -38.06 10.02
N PRO A 619 -2.11 -38.52 9.70
CA PRO A 619 -1.00 -38.38 10.66
C PRO A 619 -0.46 -36.93 10.74
N LEU A 620 -1.32 -35.99 11.13
CA LEU A 620 -1.03 -34.60 11.48
C LEU A 620 -0.01 -34.56 12.62
N SER A 621 -0.04 -35.52 13.54
CA SER A 621 0.92 -35.63 14.64
C SER A 621 2.36 -35.79 14.15
N THR A 622 2.58 -36.58 13.11
CA THR A 622 3.89 -36.73 12.47
C THR A 622 4.31 -35.43 11.80
N ASP A 623 3.41 -34.78 11.05
CA ASP A 623 3.70 -33.50 10.39
C ASP A 623 4.04 -32.39 11.43
N ILE A 624 3.32 -32.35 12.55
CA ILE A 624 3.58 -31.42 13.66
C ILE A 624 4.95 -31.68 14.28
N ALA A 625 5.30 -32.95 14.55
CA ALA A 625 6.60 -33.32 15.09
C ALA A 625 7.75 -32.98 14.11
N ASN A 626 7.54 -33.20 12.81
CA ASN A 626 8.48 -32.82 11.77
C ASN A 626 8.66 -31.29 11.72
N ALA A 627 7.56 -30.53 11.81
CA ALA A 627 7.62 -29.07 11.83
C ALA A 627 8.40 -28.54 13.05
N VAL A 628 8.15 -29.07 14.25
CA VAL A 628 8.89 -28.70 15.47
C VAL A 628 10.38 -29.04 15.34
N THR A 629 10.70 -30.20 14.76
CA THR A 629 12.09 -30.62 14.53
C THR A 629 12.79 -29.67 13.56
N SER A 630 12.12 -29.30 12.46
CA SER A 630 12.62 -28.34 11.48
C SER A 630 12.94 -26.98 12.11
N VAL A 631 12.04 -26.46 12.96
CA VAL A 631 12.23 -25.18 13.68
C VAL A 631 13.40 -25.23 14.67
N ARG A 632 13.66 -26.38 15.30
CA ARG A 632 14.81 -26.54 16.20
C ARG A 632 16.15 -26.64 15.47
N GLN A 633 16.13 -26.98 14.19
CA GLN A 633 17.32 -27.18 13.36
C GLN A 633 17.68 -25.94 12.53
N SER A 634 16.70 -25.08 12.24
CA SER A 634 16.90 -23.74 11.66
C SER A 634 17.40 -22.76 12.69
#